data_AF-A0A1Z4BZG2-F1
#
_entry.id   AF-A0A1Z4BZG2-F1
#
_cell.length_a   1.000
_cell.length_b   1.000
_cell.length_c   1.000
_cell.angle_alpha   90.00
_cell.angle_beta   90.00
_cell.angle_gamma   90.00
#
_symmetry.space_group_name_H-M   'P 1'
#
loop_
_entity.id
_entity.type
_entity.pdbx_description
1 polymer ?
#
loop_
_entity_poly.entity_id
_entity_poly.type
_entity_poly.pdbx_seq_one_letter_code
_entity_poly.pdbx_strand_id
1 'polypeptide(L)'
;MKYSLEYFSLHYLNMWLRHDRFYHESINNGTRKEKLVSIKKAATYYKVARNLPKEYDEDIGYERYEPIVKILDKAIASDFSGDTVKSISKVQDKISRAYGHRCVLSVTTKLLWLKIRDPIIIYDSQARKALNTEDGDLSGFCEAWRDEYSRHDKTIVSVCGGLHRVAKYSCDQSIATPKYVQEVSAQPWFKERVFDVYLWHKGQ
;
A
#
# COMPACT_ATOMS: atom_id res chain seq x y z
N MET A 1 11.22 13.06 16.91
CA MET A 1 11.08 11.93 15.95
C MET A 1 12.44 11.26 15.82
N LYS A 2 12.50 9.93 15.92
CA LYS A 2 13.77 9.21 16.17
C LYS A 2 14.61 8.93 14.92
N TYR A 3 14.01 9.01 13.73
CA TYR A 3 14.65 8.63 12.47
C TYR A 3 14.41 9.68 11.38
N SER A 4 15.35 9.79 10.44
CA SER A 4 15.29 10.74 9.33
C SER A 4 14.59 10.17 8.09
N LEU A 5 14.28 11.02 7.10
CA LEU A 5 13.69 10.57 5.83
C LEU A 5 14.65 9.68 5.01
N GLU A 6 15.97 9.85 5.16
CA GLU A 6 16.98 8.95 4.58
C GLU A 6 16.80 7.53 5.12
N TYR A 7 16.63 7.39 6.45
CA TYR A 7 16.34 6.09 7.06
C TYR A 7 15.07 5.48 6.48
N PHE A 8 13.97 6.25 6.39
CA PHE A 8 12.71 5.74 5.87
C PHE A 8 12.77 5.39 4.38
N SER A 9 13.59 6.10 3.58
CA SER A 9 13.80 5.77 2.17
C SER A 9 14.46 4.41 1.98
N LEU A 10 15.51 4.11 2.76
CA LEU A 10 16.17 2.80 2.75
C LEU A 10 15.30 1.71 3.39
N HIS A 11 14.58 2.05 4.46
CA HIS A 11 13.66 1.14 5.11
C HIS A 11 12.56 0.68 4.13
N TYR A 12 11.96 1.64 3.41
CA TYR A 12 10.95 1.30 2.42
C TYR A 12 11.53 0.52 1.23
N LEU A 13 12.74 0.84 0.75
CA LEU A 13 13.41 0.01 -0.26
C LEU A 13 13.48 -1.46 0.18
N ASN A 14 13.86 -1.71 1.43
CA ASN A 14 13.93 -3.06 1.98
C ASN A 14 12.55 -3.73 2.12
N MET A 15 11.50 -2.97 2.45
CA MET A 15 10.12 -3.47 2.43
C MET A 15 9.68 -3.86 1.01
N TRP A 16 9.98 -3.00 0.02
CA TRP A 16 9.68 -3.22 -1.39
C TRP A 16 10.34 -4.49 -1.91
N LEU A 17 11.65 -4.65 -1.67
CA LEU A 17 12.42 -5.79 -2.13
C LEU A 17 11.98 -7.11 -1.49
N ARG A 18 11.58 -7.10 -0.21
CA ARG A 18 11.17 -8.31 0.52
C ARG A 18 9.73 -8.74 0.25
N HIS A 19 8.83 -7.77 0.06
CA HIS A 19 7.39 -8.02 0.17
C HIS A 19 6.61 -7.35 -0.96
N ASP A 20 6.49 -6.02 -0.93
CA ASP A 20 5.49 -5.30 -1.73
C ASP A 20 5.67 -5.54 -3.24
N ARG A 21 6.91 -5.66 -3.73
CA ARG A 21 7.18 -5.96 -5.14
C ARG A 21 6.57 -7.29 -5.57
N PHE A 22 6.79 -8.35 -4.79
CA PHE A 22 6.28 -9.68 -5.12
C PHE A 22 4.76 -9.73 -5.07
N TYR A 23 4.15 -9.03 -4.11
CA TYR A 23 2.70 -8.93 -4.04
C TYR A 23 2.14 -8.16 -5.23
N HIS A 24 2.75 -7.03 -5.60
CA HIS A 24 2.36 -6.24 -6.76
C HIS A 24 2.43 -7.06 -8.06
N GLU A 25 3.57 -7.73 -8.30
CA GLU A 25 3.79 -8.55 -9.50
C GLU A 25 2.80 -9.72 -9.57
N SER A 26 2.61 -10.45 -8.47
CA SER A 26 1.73 -11.61 -8.43
C SER A 26 0.24 -11.22 -8.51
N ILE A 27 -0.18 -10.11 -7.90
CA ILE A 27 -1.57 -9.60 -8.03
C ILE A 27 -1.87 -9.16 -9.46
N ASN A 28 -0.88 -8.61 -10.18
CA ASN A 28 -1.09 -8.10 -11.54
C ASN A 28 -0.92 -9.15 -12.63
N ASN A 29 0.08 -10.04 -12.50
CA ASN A 29 0.51 -10.93 -13.57
C ASN A 29 0.38 -12.42 -13.22
N GLY A 30 0.04 -12.75 -11.97
CA GLY A 30 -0.05 -14.14 -11.52
C GLY A 30 -1.33 -14.84 -11.99
N THR A 31 -1.29 -16.17 -11.93
CA THR A 31 -2.48 -17.03 -12.00
C THR A 31 -3.41 -16.76 -10.83
N ARG A 32 -4.67 -17.19 -10.94
CA ARG A 32 -5.66 -17.11 -9.86
C ARG A 32 -5.13 -17.63 -8.51
N LYS A 33 -4.45 -18.78 -8.53
CA LYS A 33 -3.86 -19.40 -7.33
C LYS A 33 -2.76 -18.52 -6.72
N GLU A 34 -1.89 -17.94 -7.54
CA GLU A 34 -0.83 -17.06 -7.09
C GLU A 34 -1.39 -15.75 -6.51
N LYS A 35 -2.42 -15.16 -7.14
CA LYS A 35 -3.12 -13.99 -6.62
C LYS A 35 -3.72 -14.23 -5.23
N LEU A 36 -4.41 -15.36 -5.04
CA LEU A 36 -4.98 -15.74 -3.74
C LEU A 36 -3.91 -15.83 -2.65
N VAL A 37 -2.79 -16.51 -2.95
CA VAL A 37 -1.65 -16.64 -2.03
C VAL A 37 -1.05 -15.27 -1.71
N SER A 38 -0.87 -14.42 -2.71
CA SER A 38 -0.29 -13.08 -2.53
C SER A 38 -1.20 -12.15 -1.74
N ILE A 39 -2.51 -12.16 -1.98
CA ILE A 39 -3.47 -11.37 -1.19
C ILE A 39 -3.46 -11.84 0.26
N LYS A 40 -3.45 -13.15 0.52
CA LYS A 40 -3.34 -13.71 1.88
C LYS A 40 -2.07 -13.23 2.59
N LYS A 41 -0.92 -13.29 1.91
CA LYS A 41 0.37 -12.82 2.44
C LYS A 41 0.38 -11.32 2.70
N ALA A 42 -0.09 -10.51 1.74
CA ALA A 42 -0.19 -9.05 1.87
C ALA A 42 -1.12 -8.64 3.01
N ALA A 43 -2.32 -9.23 3.10
CA ALA A 43 -3.27 -8.94 4.17
C ALA A 43 -2.71 -9.29 5.55
N THR A 44 -1.91 -10.36 5.64
CA THR A 44 -1.21 -10.74 6.88
C THR A 44 -0.09 -9.75 7.22
N TYR A 45 0.77 -9.43 6.24
CA TYR A 45 1.89 -8.50 6.39
C TYR A 45 1.43 -7.12 6.89
N TYR A 46 0.38 -6.56 6.27
CA TYR A 46 -0.20 -5.28 6.70
C TYR A 46 -1.14 -5.40 7.92
N LYS A 47 -1.27 -6.59 8.52
CA LYS A 47 -2.12 -6.86 9.70
C LYS A 47 -3.60 -6.50 9.50
N VAL A 48 -4.09 -6.64 8.26
CA VAL A 48 -5.49 -6.36 7.89
C VAL A 48 -6.31 -7.63 7.65
N ALA A 49 -5.69 -8.82 7.63
CA ALA A 49 -6.37 -10.10 7.49
C ALA A 49 -7.49 -10.31 8.54
N ARG A 50 -7.32 -9.80 9.77
CA ARG A 50 -8.33 -9.87 10.84
C ARG A 50 -9.66 -9.17 10.52
N ASN A 51 -9.67 -8.26 9.53
CA ASN A 51 -10.90 -7.58 9.09
C ASN A 51 -11.71 -8.41 8.09
N LEU A 52 -11.16 -9.55 7.64
CA LEU A 52 -11.76 -10.47 6.70
C LEU A 52 -12.09 -11.77 7.46
N PRO A 53 -13.35 -12.03 7.82
CA PRO A 53 -13.71 -13.18 8.65
C PRO A 53 -13.35 -14.52 8.01
N LYS A 54 -13.08 -15.52 8.88
CA LYS A 54 -12.83 -16.91 8.50
C LYS A 54 -14.10 -17.71 8.24
N GLU A 55 -15.28 -17.14 8.54
CA GLU A 55 -16.58 -17.78 8.29
C GLU A 55 -16.83 -18.09 6.80
N TYR A 56 -15.96 -17.59 5.92
CA TYR A 56 -15.91 -17.86 4.49
C TYR A 56 -14.61 -18.56 4.05
N ASP A 57 -13.92 -19.30 4.94
CA ASP A 57 -12.61 -19.96 4.71
C ASP A 57 -12.71 -21.34 4.01
N GLU A 58 -11.51 -21.84 3.67
CA GLU A 58 -11.26 -23.12 3.02
C GLU A 58 -11.90 -24.31 3.76
N ASP A 59 -12.06 -24.21 5.08
CA ASP A 59 -12.66 -25.24 5.95
C ASP A 59 -14.15 -25.53 5.63
N ILE A 60 -14.83 -24.60 4.93
CA ILE A 60 -16.20 -24.79 4.40
C ILE A 60 -16.23 -24.86 2.86
N GLY A 61 -15.07 -25.05 2.22
CA GLY A 61 -14.93 -25.23 0.77
C GLY A 61 -14.82 -23.94 -0.07
N TYR A 62 -14.72 -22.76 0.57
CA TYR A 62 -14.60 -21.48 -0.13
C TYR A 62 -13.19 -20.90 -0.01
N GLU A 63 -12.66 -20.39 -1.13
CA GLU A 63 -11.41 -19.64 -1.10
C GLU A 63 -11.68 -18.22 -0.58
N ARG A 64 -11.38 -17.99 0.71
CA ARG A 64 -11.65 -16.74 1.43
C ARG A 64 -11.33 -15.46 0.68
N TYR A 65 -10.25 -15.42 -0.09
CA TYR A 65 -9.78 -14.21 -0.79
C TYR A 65 -10.30 -14.09 -2.23
N GLU A 66 -11.07 -15.06 -2.71
CA GLU A 66 -11.61 -15.07 -4.08
C GLU A 66 -12.51 -13.86 -4.38
N PRO A 67 -13.39 -13.38 -3.49
CA PRO A 67 -14.16 -12.17 -3.76
C PRO A 67 -13.26 -10.96 -4.01
N ILE A 68 -12.15 -10.84 -3.28
CA ILE A 68 -11.17 -9.77 -3.45
C ILE A 68 -10.47 -9.90 -4.81
N VAL A 69 -10.03 -11.09 -5.21
CA VAL A 69 -9.43 -11.32 -6.54
C VAL A 69 -10.38 -10.84 -7.64
N LYS A 70 -11.64 -11.28 -7.60
CA LYS A 70 -12.66 -10.90 -8.59
C LYS A 70 -12.93 -9.39 -8.64
N ILE A 71 -12.82 -8.71 -7.50
CA ILE A 71 -13.01 -7.25 -7.42
C ILE A 71 -11.78 -6.52 -7.97
N LEU A 72 -10.57 -6.92 -7.56
CA LEU A 72 -9.31 -6.29 -7.98
C LEU A 72 -8.99 -6.53 -9.46
N ASP A 73 -9.34 -7.70 -10.01
CA ASP A 73 -9.12 -7.99 -11.44
C ASP A 73 -9.95 -7.11 -12.37
N LYS A 74 -11.03 -6.52 -11.84
CA LYS A 74 -11.86 -5.55 -12.57
C LYS A 74 -11.43 -4.10 -12.35
N ALA A 75 -10.56 -3.84 -11.37
CA ALA A 75 -10.11 -2.49 -11.06
C ALA A 75 -8.93 -2.12 -11.96
N ILE A 76 -9.07 -1.01 -12.68
CA ILE A 76 -8.02 -0.47 -13.55
C ILE A 76 -7.67 0.96 -13.14
N ALA A 77 -6.45 1.40 -13.44
CA ALA A 77 -5.95 2.71 -13.01
C ALA A 77 -6.85 3.88 -13.47
N SER A 78 -7.44 3.78 -14.67
CA SER A 78 -8.33 4.82 -15.20
C SER A 78 -9.60 5.03 -14.36
N ASP A 79 -10.06 4.03 -13.60
CA ASP A 79 -11.21 4.16 -12.71
C ASP A 79 -10.98 5.18 -11.58
N PHE A 80 -9.72 5.52 -11.31
CA PHE A 80 -9.30 6.38 -10.20
C PHE A 80 -8.79 7.75 -10.65
N SER A 81 -8.84 8.04 -11.95
CA SER A 81 -8.36 9.30 -12.56
C SER A 81 -9.23 10.53 -12.25
N GLY A 82 -10.48 10.32 -11.86
CA GLY A 82 -11.40 11.38 -11.42
C GLY A 82 -11.42 11.51 -9.90
N ASP A 83 -12.60 11.36 -9.31
CA ASP A 83 -12.77 11.33 -7.86
C ASP A 83 -12.27 9.98 -7.29
N THR A 84 -10.97 9.95 -6.96
CA THR A 84 -10.30 8.77 -6.40
C THR A 84 -10.98 8.28 -5.12
N VAL A 85 -11.43 9.18 -4.25
CA VAL A 85 -12.08 8.84 -2.97
C VAL A 85 -13.37 8.07 -3.24
N LYS A 86 -14.24 8.61 -4.10
CA LYS A 86 -15.49 7.96 -4.50
C LYS A 86 -15.25 6.61 -5.18
N SER A 87 -14.20 6.49 -6.01
CA SER A 87 -13.85 5.21 -6.64
C SER A 87 -13.35 4.18 -5.62
N ILE A 88 -12.54 4.58 -4.64
CA ILE A 88 -12.13 3.72 -3.52
C ILE A 88 -13.37 3.28 -2.72
N SER A 89 -14.29 4.18 -2.38
CA SER A 89 -15.52 3.84 -1.65
C SER A 89 -16.36 2.80 -2.40
N LYS A 90 -16.48 2.89 -3.73
CA LYS A 90 -17.18 1.87 -4.53
C LYS A 90 -16.52 0.50 -4.44
N VAL A 91 -15.19 0.43 -4.42
CA VAL A 91 -14.45 -0.84 -4.25
C VAL A 91 -14.61 -1.35 -2.83
N GLN A 92 -14.50 -0.46 -1.83
CA GLN A 92 -14.71 -0.77 -0.43
C GLN A 92 -16.08 -1.38 -0.20
N ASP A 93 -17.15 -0.82 -0.77
CA ASP A 93 -18.52 -1.33 -0.63
C ASP A 93 -18.68 -2.73 -1.21
N LYS A 94 -18.02 -3.02 -2.34
CA LYS A 94 -18.02 -4.36 -2.93
C LYS A 94 -17.31 -5.36 -2.02
N ILE A 95 -16.14 -5.00 -1.48
CA ILE A 95 -15.41 -5.86 -0.54
C ILE A 95 -16.23 -6.02 0.74
N SER A 96 -16.73 -4.94 1.32
CA SER A 96 -17.50 -4.93 2.56
C SER A 96 -18.70 -5.87 2.48
N ARG A 97 -19.50 -5.80 1.41
CA ARG A 97 -20.63 -6.72 1.18
C ARG A 97 -20.20 -8.18 1.09
N ALA A 98 -19.09 -8.47 0.43
CA ALA A 98 -18.57 -9.84 0.31
C ALA A 98 -18.13 -10.45 1.64
N TYR A 99 -17.93 -9.63 2.68
CA TYR A 99 -17.51 -10.05 4.02
C TYR A 99 -18.49 -9.64 5.13
N GLY A 100 -19.78 -9.48 4.83
CA GLY A 100 -20.80 -9.22 5.84
C GLY A 100 -20.83 -7.79 6.36
N HIS A 101 -20.69 -6.80 5.47
CA HIS A 101 -20.81 -5.36 5.75
C HIS A 101 -19.79 -4.83 6.79
N ARG A 102 -18.56 -5.34 6.73
CA ARG A 102 -17.46 -4.98 7.64
C ARG A 102 -16.76 -3.68 7.23
N CYS A 103 -16.12 -3.02 8.19
CA CYS A 103 -15.18 -1.93 7.90
C CYS A 103 -13.90 -2.49 7.28
N VAL A 104 -13.72 -2.26 5.98
CA VAL A 104 -12.62 -2.80 5.17
C VAL A 104 -11.81 -1.68 4.49
N LEU A 105 -11.93 -0.43 4.96
CA LEU A 105 -11.27 0.71 4.32
C LEU A 105 -9.75 0.53 4.20
N SER A 106 -9.06 0.22 5.31
CA SER A 106 -7.61 -0.02 5.28
C SER A 106 -7.21 -1.23 4.43
N VAL A 107 -8.01 -2.31 4.45
CA VAL A 107 -7.79 -3.47 3.55
C VAL A 107 -7.87 -3.01 2.10
N THR A 108 -8.91 -2.24 1.77
CA THR A 108 -9.23 -1.78 0.42
C THR A 108 -8.11 -0.92 -0.13
N THR A 109 -7.68 0.12 0.59
CA THR A 109 -6.64 1.02 0.11
C THR A 109 -5.28 0.33 -0.04
N LYS A 110 -4.93 -0.60 0.87
CA LYS A 110 -3.66 -1.35 0.79
C LYS A 110 -3.62 -2.29 -0.41
N LEU A 111 -4.70 -3.02 -0.66
CA LEU A 111 -4.78 -3.95 -1.78
C LEU A 111 -4.94 -3.22 -3.12
N LEU A 112 -5.68 -2.11 -3.16
CA LEU A 112 -5.72 -1.24 -4.33
C LEU A 112 -4.36 -0.61 -4.63
N TRP A 113 -3.61 -0.18 -3.60
CA TRP A 113 -2.25 0.31 -3.80
C TRP A 113 -1.33 -0.78 -4.36
N LEU A 114 -1.41 -2.02 -3.87
CA LEU A 114 -0.67 -3.14 -4.47
C LEU A 114 -1.09 -3.43 -5.91
N LYS A 115 -2.36 -3.19 -6.28
CA LYS A 115 -2.87 -3.39 -7.64
C LYS A 115 -2.43 -2.27 -8.58
N ILE A 116 -2.64 -1.01 -8.19
CA ILE A 116 -2.59 0.18 -9.06
C ILE A 116 -1.42 1.11 -8.69
N ARG A 117 -1.07 1.19 -7.41
CA ARG A 117 -0.17 2.19 -6.80
C ARG A 117 -0.76 3.59 -6.86
N ASP A 118 -0.29 4.45 -7.76
CA ASP A 118 -0.80 5.81 -7.95
C ASP A 118 -2.15 5.80 -8.69
N PRO A 119 -3.19 6.54 -8.25
CA PRO A 119 -3.20 7.60 -7.22
C PRO A 119 -3.73 7.16 -5.83
N ILE A 120 -3.58 5.88 -5.47
CA ILE A 120 -4.15 5.32 -4.25
C ILE A 120 -3.30 5.69 -3.03
N ILE A 121 -3.84 6.49 -2.11
CA ILE A 121 -3.22 6.73 -0.81
C ILE A 121 -3.64 5.62 0.17
N ILE A 122 -2.68 5.06 0.93
CA ILE A 122 -2.97 4.02 1.91
C ILE A 122 -3.57 4.61 3.18
N TYR A 123 -4.83 4.27 3.45
CA TYR A 123 -5.46 4.54 4.74
C TYR A 123 -4.94 3.56 5.82
N ASP A 124 -4.19 4.08 6.78
CA ASP A 124 -3.64 3.33 7.91
C ASP A 124 -3.90 4.06 9.23
N SER A 125 -4.18 3.31 10.30
CA SER A 125 -4.55 3.90 11.59
C SER A 125 -3.40 4.66 12.26
N GLN A 126 -2.13 4.28 12.04
CA GLN A 126 -1.00 5.03 12.58
C GLN A 126 -0.78 6.32 11.77
N ALA A 127 -0.87 6.26 10.44
CA ALA A 127 -0.83 7.46 9.61
C ALA A 127 -1.96 8.43 9.97
N ARG A 128 -3.17 7.92 10.22
CA ARG A 128 -4.31 8.72 10.68
C ARG A 128 -4.01 9.46 11.98
N LYS A 129 -3.47 8.75 12.97
CA LYS A 129 -3.03 9.36 14.24
C LYS A 129 -1.97 10.44 14.01
N ALA A 130 -1.00 10.18 13.14
CA ALA A 130 0.06 11.14 12.82
C ALA A 130 -0.46 12.42 12.14
N LEU A 131 -1.56 12.32 11.39
CA LEU A 131 -2.24 13.42 10.70
C LEU A 131 -3.39 14.03 11.52
N ASN A 132 -3.73 13.45 12.67
CA ASN A 132 -4.85 13.85 13.52
C ASN A 132 -6.21 13.92 12.79
N THR A 133 -6.49 12.92 11.96
CA THR A 133 -7.75 12.84 11.18
C THR A 133 -8.78 11.89 11.80
N GLU A 134 -10.05 12.11 11.47
CA GLU A 134 -11.18 11.32 11.97
C GLU A 134 -11.16 9.88 11.44
N ASP A 135 -11.62 8.92 12.25
CA ASP A 135 -11.65 7.53 11.82
C ASP A 135 -12.83 7.26 10.87
N GLY A 136 -12.52 6.70 9.70
CA GLY A 136 -13.47 6.43 8.63
C GLY A 136 -13.53 7.53 7.57
N ASP A 137 -13.02 8.72 7.86
CA ASP A 137 -13.00 9.84 6.91
C ASP A 137 -11.84 9.72 5.92
N LEU A 138 -12.06 8.99 4.82
CA LEU A 138 -11.08 8.85 3.75
C LEU A 138 -10.77 10.19 3.06
N SER A 139 -11.75 11.10 2.93
CA SER A 139 -11.56 12.36 2.21
C SER A 139 -10.65 13.29 3.00
N GLY A 140 -11.00 13.55 4.26
CA GLY A 140 -10.17 14.37 5.15
C GLY A 140 -8.81 13.75 5.40
N PHE A 141 -8.71 12.42 5.46
CA PHE A 141 -7.43 11.73 5.49
C PHE A 141 -6.57 12.02 4.26
N CYS A 142 -7.13 11.91 3.04
CA CYS A 142 -6.38 12.14 1.81
C CYS A 142 -5.97 13.61 1.63
N GLU A 143 -6.82 14.55 2.02
CA GLU A 143 -6.50 15.98 2.04
C GLU A 143 -5.35 16.27 3.00
N ALA A 144 -5.46 15.87 4.27
CA ALA A 144 -4.42 16.06 5.26
C ALA A 144 -3.10 15.38 4.87
N TRP A 145 -3.17 14.20 4.25
CA TRP A 145 -2.01 13.48 3.74
C TRP A 145 -1.30 14.28 2.65
N ARG A 146 -2.03 14.81 1.66
CA ARG A 146 -1.45 15.59 0.55
C ARG A 146 -0.83 16.89 1.04
N ASP A 147 -1.50 17.57 1.97
CA ASP A 147 -0.99 18.79 2.59
C ASP A 147 0.32 18.51 3.33
N GLU A 148 0.38 17.47 4.16
CA GLU A 148 1.61 17.12 4.89
C GLU A 148 2.71 16.60 3.96
N TYR A 149 2.37 15.85 2.90
CA TYR A 149 3.32 15.40 1.89
C TYR A 149 3.95 16.59 1.17
N SER A 150 3.16 17.60 0.79
CA SER A 150 3.65 18.81 0.11
C SER A 150 4.67 19.59 0.94
N ARG A 151 4.63 19.50 2.28
CA ARG A 151 5.62 20.11 3.18
C ARG A 151 6.95 19.35 3.22
N HIS A 152 6.94 18.08 2.82
CA HIS A 152 8.12 17.20 2.84
C HIS A 152 8.62 16.83 1.44
N ASP A 153 7.90 17.21 0.38
CA ASP A 153 8.08 16.74 -0.99
C ASP A 153 9.52 16.93 -1.50
N LYS A 154 10.10 18.12 -1.35
CA LYS A 154 11.45 18.47 -1.78
C LYS A 154 12.49 17.62 -1.06
N THR A 155 12.31 17.42 0.24
CA THR A 155 13.20 16.59 1.06
C THR A 155 13.09 15.13 0.63
N ILE A 156 11.87 14.61 0.45
CA ILE A 156 11.63 13.24 -0.01
C ILE A 156 12.25 13.00 -1.39
N VAL A 157 12.04 13.91 -2.34
CA VAL A 157 12.63 13.85 -3.68
C VAL A 157 14.16 13.82 -3.60
N SER A 158 14.75 14.68 -2.77
CA SER A 158 16.20 14.73 -2.56
C SER A 158 16.74 13.41 -1.99
N VAL A 159 16.17 12.89 -0.90
CA VAL A 159 16.65 11.64 -0.27
C VAL A 159 16.45 10.44 -1.19
N CYS A 160 15.32 10.34 -1.89
CA CYS A 160 15.08 9.27 -2.87
C CYS A 160 16.04 9.36 -4.05
N GLY A 161 16.42 10.57 -4.49
CA GLY A 161 17.43 10.79 -5.52
C GLY A 161 18.82 10.31 -5.10
N GLY A 162 19.15 10.40 -3.81
CA GLY A 162 20.42 9.91 -3.23
C GLY A 162 20.45 8.41 -2.92
N LEU A 163 19.30 7.72 -2.93
CA LEU A 163 19.15 6.36 -2.39
C LEU A 163 20.06 5.32 -3.07
N HIS A 164 20.31 5.45 -4.38
CA HIS A 164 21.19 4.54 -5.13
C HIS A 164 22.62 4.47 -4.58
N ARG A 165 23.10 5.54 -3.91
CA ARG A 165 24.45 5.59 -3.31
C ARG A 165 24.60 4.70 -2.08
N VAL A 166 23.47 4.36 -1.46
CA VAL A 166 23.40 3.49 -0.26
C VAL A 166 22.78 2.14 -0.57
N ALA A 167 22.60 1.79 -1.85
CA ALA A 167 22.00 0.53 -2.30
C ALA A 167 22.70 -0.74 -1.75
N LYS A 168 24.00 -0.65 -1.43
CA LYS A 168 24.77 -1.72 -0.78
C LYS A 168 24.23 -2.15 0.60
N TYR A 169 23.40 -1.32 1.24
CA TYR A 169 22.75 -1.63 2.52
C TYR A 169 21.34 -2.21 2.34
N SER A 170 20.94 -2.49 1.09
CA SER A 170 19.68 -3.19 0.82
C SER A 170 19.75 -4.66 1.27
N CYS A 171 18.59 -5.25 1.53
CA CYS A 171 18.48 -6.64 1.93
C CYS A 171 18.68 -7.66 0.80
N ASP A 172 18.69 -7.21 -0.46
CA ASP A 172 18.93 -8.05 -1.63
C ASP A 172 19.70 -7.27 -2.70
N GLN A 173 21.03 -7.38 -2.64
CA GLN A 173 21.94 -6.68 -3.54
C GLN A 173 21.95 -7.27 -4.95
N SER A 174 21.44 -8.49 -5.15
CA SER A 174 21.33 -9.09 -6.49
C SER A 174 20.32 -8.36 -7.37
N ILE A 175 19.34 -7.72 -6.73
CA ILE A 175 18.27 -6.97 -7.38
C ILE A 175 18.50 -5.46 -7.24
N ALA A 176 18.89 -5.01 -6.05
CA ALA A 176 19.08 -3.61 -5.72
C ALA A 176 20.40 -3.03 -6.27
N THR A 177 20.62 -3.19 -7.57
CA THR A 177 21.72 -2.52 -8.26
C THR A 177 21.52 -0.99 -8.19
N PRO A 178 22.60 -0.18 -8.24
CA PRO A 178 22.47 1.28 -8.22
C PRO A 178 21.50 1.81 -9.29
N LYS A 179 21.53 1.23 -10.50
CA LYS A 179 20.63 1.58 -11.59
C LYS A 179 19.17 1.28 -11.24
N TYR A 180 18.87 0.06 -10.80
CA TYR A 180 17.51 -0.32 -10.40
C TYR A 180 16.98 0.57 -9.28
N VAL A 181 17.81 0.83 -8.26
CA VAL A 181 17.43 1.69 -7.12
C VAL A 181 17.14 3.12 -7.59
N GLN A 182 17.95 3.67 -8.49
CA GLN A 182 17.72 4.99 -9.07
C GLN A 182 16.40 5.06 -9.85
N GLU A 183 16.11 4.06 -10.67
CA GLU A 183 14.89 4.00 -11.48
C GLU A 183 13.62 3.86 -10.62
N VAL A 184 13.65 2.96 -9.63
CA VAL A 184 12.49 2.71 -8.76
C VAL A 184 12.24 3.86 -7.79
N SER A 185 13.30 4.47 -7.21
CA SER A 185 13.16 5.57 -6.26
C SER A 185 12.77 6.90 -6.93
N ALA A 186 12.97 7.01 -8.26
CA ALA A 186 12.51 8.14 -9.04
C ALA A 186 10.98 8.14 -9.25
N GLN A 187 10.30 7.01 -9.04
CA GLN A 187 8.86 6.89 -9.26
C GLN A 187 8.05 7.68 -8.21
N PRO A 188 6.93 8.33 -8.59
CA PRO A 188 6.05 9.02 -7.65
C PRO A 188 5.59 8.11 -6.50
N TRP A 189 5.00 6.96 -6.82
CA TRP A 189 4.51 6.00 -5.83
C TRP A 189 5.57 5.57 -4.80
N PHE A 190 6.85 5.53 -5.18
CA PHE A 190 7.91 5.14 -4.25
C PHE A 190 8.12 6.23 -3.20
N LYS A 191 8.16 7.49 -3.63
CA LYS A 191 8.31 8.66 -2.76
C LYS A 191 7.12 8.81 -1.82
N GLU A 192 5.92 8.61 -2.32
CA GLU A 192 4.69 8.61 -1.53
C GLU A 192 4.72 7.51 -0.46
N ARG A 193 5.22 6.32 -0.80
CA ARG A 193 5.37 5.23 0.17
C ARG A 193 6.46 5.46 1.22
N VAL A 194 7.55 6.14 0.87
CA VAL A 194 8.52 6.61 1.86
C VAL A 194 7.82 7.50 2.90
N PHE A 195 6.95 8.40 2.43
CA PHE A 195 6.17 9.26 3.33
C PHE A 195 5.15 8.48 4.15
N ASP A 196 4.44 7.51 3.57
CA ASP A 196 3.52 6.66 4.33
C ASP A 196 4.23 5.92 5.47
N VAL A 197 5.42 5.38 5.21
CA VAL A 197 6.25 4.69 6.21
C VAL A 197 6.70 5.66 7.31
N TYR A 198 7.05 6.88 6.94
CA TYR A 198 7.36 7.96 7.89
C TYR A 198 6.15 8.28 8.78
N LEU A 199 4.96 8.47 8.20
CA LEU A 199 3.73 8.73 8.95
C LEU A 199 3.35 7.57 9.86
N TRP A 200 3.52 6.33 9.38
CA TRP A 200 3.30 5.12 10.17
C TRP A 200 4.12 5.14 11.46
N HIS A 201 5.41 5.47 11.39
CA HIS A 201 6.26 5.59 12.59
C HIS A 201 5.95 6.82 13.44
N LYS A 202 5.53 7.94 12.83
CA LYS A 202 5.16 9.18 13.56
C LYS A 202 3.92 8.98 14.44
N GLY A 203 2.99 8.11 14.04
CA GLY A 203 1.75 7.85 14.75
C GLY A 203 1.76 6.66 15.73
N GLN A 204 2.95 6.13 16.05
CA GLN A 204 3.15 5.08 17.06
C GLN A 204 2.97 5.61 18.47
#